data_AF-A0A1E7WD02-F1
#
_entry.id   AF-A0A1E7WD02-F1
#
_cell.length_a   1.000
_cell.length_b   1.000
_cell.length_c   1.000
_cell.angle_alpha   90.00
_cell.angle_beta   90.00
_cell.angle_gamma   90.00
#
_symmetry.space_group_name_H-M   'P 1'
#
loop_
_entity.id
_entity.type
_entity.pdbx_description
1 polymer ?
#
loop_
_entity_poly.entity_id
_entity_poly.type
_entity_poly.pdbx_seq_one_letter_code
_entity_poly.pdbx_strand_id
1 'polypeptide(L)'
;MNAAKMIPTDWSRRRLLALFAVMLLALLVLAPHPAWAAEGTGGSLPYESWLTNLRNSVTGPVAFALSIIGIVIAGGVLIFGGDLNGFFRTLIFLVLVMALLVGAQNVMSTFFGRGAEIAALQDVSTTQLRHIAAALASRVA
;
A
#
# COMPACT_ATOMS: atom_id res chain seq x y z
N MET A 1 9.13 -46.56 -51.80
CA MET A 1 8.48 -45.51 -50.95
C MET A 1 9.55 -44.81 -50.15
N ASN A 2 9.45 -43.47 -50.06
CA ASN A 2 10.01 -42.56 -49.03
C ASN A 2 10.84 -41.40 -49.62
N ALA A 3 10.11 -40.40 -50.13
CA ALA A 3 10.59 -39.04 -50.32
C ALA A 3 10.49 -38.28 -48.99
N ALA A 4 11.45 -38.50 -48.09
CA ALA A 4 11.57 -37.71 -46.86
C ALA A 4 12.28 -36.38 -47.19
N LYS A 5 11.46 -35.44 -47.62
CA LYS A 5 11.76 -34.04 -47.93
C LYS A 5 12.61 -33.40 -46.81
N MET A 6 13.89 -33.15 -47.09
CA MET A 6 14.73 -32.25 -46.29
C MET A 6 14.18 -30.83 -46.43
N ILE A 7 13.34 -30.42 -45.48
CA ILE A 7 12.94 -29.02 -45.33
C ILE A 7 14.01 -28.37 -44.43
N PRO A 8 14.74 -27.34 -44.87
CA PRO A 8 15.65 -26.60 -44.01
C PRO A 8 14.85 -25.93 -42.90
N THR A 9 14.92 -26.49 -41.69
CA THR A 9 14.14 -26.05 -40.50
C THR A 9 14.81 -24.90 -39.74
N ASP A 10 15.94 -24.40 -40.23
CA ASP A 10 16.67 -23.28 -39.65
C ASP A 10 16.00 -21.93 -39.94
N TRP A 11 15.40 -21.78 -41.12
CA TRP A 11 14.64 -20.59 -41.52
C TRP A 11 13.38 -20.37 -40.68
N SER A 12 12.65 -21.44 -40.35
CA SER A 12 11.46 -21.36 -39.50
C SER A 12 11.84 -21.06 -38.05
N ARG A 13 12.90 -21.67 -37.52
CA ARG A 13 13.41 -21.41 -36.16
C ARG A 13 13.82 -19.96 -35.96
N ARG A 14 14.57 -19.36 -36.90
CA ARG A 14 14.99 -17.96 -36.81
C ARG A 14 13.82 -16.98 -36.86
N ARG A 15 12.81 -17.28 -37.69
CA ARG A 15 11.57 -16.49 -37.76
C ARG A 15 10.74 -16.61 -36.47
N LEU A 16 10.62 -17.80 -35.91
CA LEU A 16 9.93 -18.03 -34.64
C LEU A 16 10.64 -17.31 -33.49
N LEU A 17 11.97 -17.33 -33.46
CA LEU A 17 12.75 -16.59 -32.46
C LEU A 17 12.58 -15.08 -32.61
N ALA A 18 12.57 -14.54 -33.84
CA ALA A 18 12.33 -13.13 -34.09
C ALA A 18 10.91 -12.70 -33.68
N LEU A 19 9.89 -13.51 -33.99
CA LEU A 19 8.51 -13.25 -33.57
C LEU A 19 8.36 -13.32 -32.04
N PHE A 20 9.02 -14.27 -31.38
CA PHE A 20 9.05 -14.37 -29.93
C PHE A 20 9.74 -13.17 -29.29
N ALA A 21 10.87 -12.71 -29.85
CA ALA A 21 11.57 -11.52 -29.38
C ALA A 21 10.74 -10.25 -29.56
N VAL A 22 10.02 -10.10 -30.69
CA VAL A 22 9.10 -8.97 -30.94
C VAL A 22 7.90 -9.03 -30.01
N MET A 23 7.34 -10.21 -29.76
CA MET A 23 6.25 -10.39 -28.79
C MET A 23 6.69 -10.06 -27.36
N LEU A 24 7.91 -10.45 -26.97
CA LEU A 24 8.49 -10.14 -25.66
C LEU A 24 8.80 -8.64 -25.54
N LEU A 25 9.32 -8.02 -26.59
CA LEU A 25 9.54 -6.57 -26.64
C LEU A 25 8.21 -5.79 -26.57
N ALA A 26 7.20 -6.24 -27.33
CA ALA A 26 5.86 -5.70 -27.23
C ALA A 26 5.38 -5.85 -25.79
N LEU A 27 5.49 -7.04 -25.19
CA LEU A 27 5.16 -7.32 -23.79
C LEU A 27 5.84 -6.38 -22.78
N LEU A 28 7.08 -5.98 -23.07
CA LEU A 28 7.84 -5.04 -22.25
C LEU A 28 7.41 -3.58 -22.43
N VAL A 29 6.97 -3.20 -23.64
CA VAL A 29 6.59 -1.82 -23.98
C VAL A 29 5.14 -1.51 -23.60
N LEU A 30 4.23 -2.48 -23.76
CA LEU A 30 2.86 -2.40 -23.22
C LEU A 30 2.74 -2.97 -21.80
N ALA A 31 3.87 -3.35 -21.17
CA ALA A 31 3.89 -3.64 -19.74
C ALA A 31 3.28 -2.41 -19.05
N PRO A 32 2.26 -2.59 -18.20
CA PRO A 32 1.61 -1.48 -17.56
C PRO A 32 2.67 -0.67 -16.82
N HIS A 33 2.97 0.51 -17.35
CA HIS A 33 3.64 1.58 -16.62
C HIS A 33 2.95 1.67 -15.25
N PRO A 34 3.68 1.77 -14.13
CA PRO A 34 3.08 1.79 -12.81
C PRO A 34 2.07 2.93 -12.79
N ALA A 35 0.80 2.55 -12.94
CA ALA A 35 -0.29 3.46 -12.74
C ALA A 35 -0.11 3.93 -11.31
N TRP A 36 -0.04 5.24 -11.11
CA TRP A 36 -0.11 5.88 -9.81
C TRP A 36 -1.51 5.65 -9.20
N ALA A 37 -1.86 4.38 -8.98
CA ALA A 37 -2.88 3.95 -8.05
C ALA A 37 -2.23 3.81 -6.67
N ALA A 38 -1.39 4.78 -6.30
CA ALA A 38 -0.93 4.98 -4.95
C ALA A 38 -2.12 5.56 -4.18
N GLU A 39 -2.77 4.68 -3.42
CA GLU A 39 -3.37 4.97 -2.12
C GLU A 39 -3.97 6.38 -2.02
N GLY A 40 -5.14 6.59 -2.64
CA GLY A 40 -5.94 7.79 -2.40
C GLY A 40 -5.20 9.13 -2.55
N THR A 41 -4.25 9.26 -3.48
CA THR A 41 -3.69 10.58 -3.83
C THR A 41 -4.74 11.34 -4.63
N GLY A 42 -5.74 11.87 -3.92
CA GLY A 42 -6.67 12.87 -4.42
C GLY A 42 -5.87 14.04 -4.98
N GLY A 43 -5.72 14.05 -6.29
CA GLY A 43 -5.10 15.14 -7.02
C GLY A 43 -5.77 16.47 -6.68
N SER A 44 -4.94 17.49 -6.47
CA SER A 44 -5.20 18.91 -6.75
C SER A 44 -6.44 19.61 -6.14
N LEU A 45 -7.20 19.00 -5.25
CA LEU A 45 -8.41 19.61 -4.68
C LEU A 45 -8.10 20.37 -3.38
N PRO A 46 -8.50 21.66 -3.25
CA PRO A 46 -8.12 22.50 -2.10
C PRO A 46 -8.53 21.94 -0.73
N TYR A 47 -9.59 21.14 -0.67
CA TYR A 47 -10.13 20.58 0.58
C TYR A 47 -9.44 19.29 1.04
N GLU A 48 -8.70 18.62 0.15
CA GLU A 48 -8.08 17.31 0.42
C GLU A 48 -7.01 17.43 1.52
N SER A 49 -6.21 18.50 1.48
CA SER A 49 -5.25 18.82 2.54
C SER A 49 -5.93 19.00 3.91
N TRP A 50 -7.07 19.68 3.97
CA TRP A 50 -7.80 19.84 5.23
C TRP A 50 -8.37 18.50 5.73
N LEU A 51 -8.94 17.68 4.85
CA LEU A 51 -9.44 16.35 5.21
C LEU A 51 -8.32 15.43 5.72
N THR A 52 -7.16 15.46 5.06
CA THR A 52 -5.97 14.70 5.48
C THR A 52 -5.47 15.16 6.84
N ASN A 53 -5.39 16.47 7.08
CA ASN A 53 -5.01 17.01 8.37
C ASN A 53 -6.04 16.68 9.47
N LEU A 54 -7.33 16.73 9.16
CA LEU A 54 -8.40 16.32 10.08
C LEU A 54 -8.24 14.85 10.48
N ARG A 55 -8.03 13.96 9.49
CA ARG A 55 -7.76 12.54 9.74
C ARG A 55 -6.57 12.38 10.67
N ASN A 56 -5.44 13.03 10.36
CA ASN A 56 -4.22 12.94 11.15
C ASN A 56 -4.40 13.48 12.58
N SER A 57 -5.22 14.52 12.79
CA SER A 57 -5.57 14.99 14.13
C SER A 57 -6.44 13.98 14.87
N VAL A 58 -7.47 13.43 14.23
CA VAL A 58 -8.43 12.48 14.84
C VAL A 58 -7.79 11.12 15.12
N THR A 59 -6.72 10.74 14.42
CA THR A 59 -5.96 9.51 14.72
C THR A 59 -4.68 9.77 15.51
N GLY A 60 -4.32 11.04 15.72
CA GLY A 60 -3.11 11.47 16.39
C GLY A 60 -3.32 11.92 17.84
N PRO A 61 -2.45 12.82 18.35
CA PRO A 61 -2.45 13.23 19.76
C PRO A 61 -3.76 13.86 20.25
N VAL A 62 -4.59 14.41 19.36
CA VAL A 62 -5.86 15.07 19.73
C VAL A 62 -6.88 14.06 20.24
N ALA A 63 -7.02 12.90 19.59
CA ALA A 63 -7.91 11.84 20.09
C ALA A 63 -7.48 11.31 21.46
N PHE A 64 -6.17 11.24 21.71
CA PHE A 64 -5.65 10.87 23.01
C PHE A 64 -5.99 11.92 24.09
N ALA A 65 -5.90 13.21 23.77
CA ALA A 65 -6.32 14.26 24.71
C ALA A 65 -7.82 14.17 25.05
N LEU A 66 -8.68 13.92 24.05
CA LEU A 66 -10.12 13.73 24.27
C LEU A 66 -10.43 12.49 25.11
N SER A 67 -9.66 11.40 24.93
CA SER A 67 -9.74 10.20 25.77
C SER A 67 -9.54 10.55 27.25
N ILE A 68 -8.46 11.29 27.55
CA ILE A 68 -8.12 11.67 28.93
C ILE A 68 -9.23 12.51 29.54
N ILE A 69 -9.76 13.49 28.80
CA ILE A 69 -10.87 14.33 29.27
C ILE A 69 -12.08 13.47 29.63
N GLY A 70 -12.47 12.54 28.75
CA GLY A 70 -13.60 11.63 29.00
C GLY A 70 -13.40 10.76 30.24
N ILE A 71 -12.18 10.24 30.45
CA ILE A 71 -11.84 9.44 31.63
C ILE A 71 -11.91 10.28 32.91
N VAL A 72 -11.41 11.52 32.89
CA VAL A 72 -11.45 12.42 34.05
C VAL A 72 -12.89 12.78 34.41
N ILE A 73 -13.75 13.05 33.43
CA ILE A 73 -15.17 13.32 33.68
C ILE A 73 -15.85 12.09 34.28
N ALA A 74 -15.64 10.90 33.70
CA ALA A 74 -16.22 9.66 34.20
C ALA A 74 -15.73 9.33 35.62
N GLY A 75 -14.43 9.48 35.89
CA GLY A 75 -13.84 9.31 37.22
C GLY A 75 -14.36 10.32 38.24
N GLY A 76 -14.55 11.59 37.82
CA GLY A 76 -15.16 12.62 38.65
C GLY A 76 -16.57 12.23 39.10
N VAL A 77 -17.43 11.83 38.16
CA VAL A 77 -18.80 11.37 38.46
C VAL A 77 -18.79 10.19 39.43
N LEU A 78 -17.84 9.27 39.28
CA LEU A 78 -17.72 8.09 40.14
C LEU A 78 -17.31 8.45 41.58
N ILE A 79 -16.34 9.34 41.75
CA ILE A 79 -15.84 9.74 43.08
C ILE A 79 -16.90 10.49 43.89
N PHE A 80 -17.76 11.27 43.23
CA PHE A 80 -18.84 12.01 43.90
C PHE A 80 -20.10 11.16 44.19
N GLY A 81 -20.02 9.83 44.03
CA GLY A 81 -21.14 8.92 44.34
C GLY A 81 -22.14 8.73 43.20
N GLY A 82 -21.72 8.94 41.96
CA GLY A 82 -22.53 8.65 40.77
C GLY A 82 -22.80 7.16 40.57
N ASP A 83 -23.84 6.84 39.80
CA ASP A 83 -24.25 5.46 39.49
C ASP A 83 -23.12 4.69 38.78
N LEU A 84 -22.68 3.58 39.38
CA LEU A 84 -21.68 2.67 38.81
C LEU A 84 -22.08 2.18 37.41
N ASN A 85 -23.37 1.89 37.22
CA ASN A 85 -23.89 1.45 35.93
C ASN A 85 -23.74 2.56 34.87
N GLY A 86 -23.94 3.81 35.28
CA GLY A 86 -23.65 4.99 34.47
C GLY A 86 -22.17 5.08 34.09
N PHE A 87 -21.27 4.95 35.06
CA PHE A 87 -19.82 4.97 34.85
C PHE A 87 -19.36 3.88 33.88
N PHE A 88 -19.76 2.62 34.10
CA PHE A 88 -19.39 1.51 33.22
C PHE A 88 -19.88 1.72 31.80
N ARG A 89 -21.09 2.25 31.62
CA ARG A 89 -21.61 2.59 30.30
C ARG A 89 -20.71 3.62 29.62
N THR A 90 -20.31 4.70 30.32
CA THR A 90 -19.40 5.70 29.77
C THR A 90 -18.03 5.12 29.42
N LEU A 91 -17.49 4.25 30.28
CA LEU A 91 -16.19 3.59 30.07
C LEU A 91 -16.21 2.68 28.84
N ILE A 92 -17.25 1.85 28.69
CA ILE A 92 -17.42 0.98 27.52
C ILE A 92 -17.49 1.80 26.24
N PHE A 93 -18.24 2.90 26.22
CA PHE A 93 -18.29 3.78 25.05
C PHE A 93 -16.91 4.36 24.70
N LEU A 94 -16.13 4.76 25.70
CA LEU A 94 -14.79 5.31 25.50
C LEU A 94 -13.85 4.27 24.88
N VAL A 95 -13.88 3.04 25.39
CA VAL A 95 -13.13 1.90 24.83
C VAL A 95 -13.58 1.57 23.41
N LEU A 96 -14.90 1.54 23.15
CA LEU A 96 -15.43 1.27 21.82
C LEU A 96 -14.99 2.33 20.80
N VAL A 97 -15.01 3.61 21.16
CA VAL A 97 -14.54 4.69 20.28
C VAL A 97 -13.05 4.50 19.96
N MET A 98 -12.21 4.23 20.95
CA MET A 98 -10.77 4.01 20.74
C MET A 98 -10.49 2.77 19.89
N ALA A 99 -11.22 1.67 20.14
CA ALA A 99 -11.10 0.44 19.36
C ALA A 99 -11.50 0.66 17.89
N LEU A 100 -12.55 1.44 17.63
CA LEU A 100 -12.95 1.78 16.26
C LEU A 100 -11.95 2.70 15.57
N LEU A 101 -11.39 3.70 16.26
CA LEU A 101 -10.38 4.60 15.69
C LEU A 101 -9.10 3.84 15.30
N VAL A 102 -8.57 3.01 16.20
CA VAL A 102 -7.36 2.22 15.94
C VAL A 102 -7.64 1.10 14.95
N GLY A 103 -8.80 0.43 15.07
CA GLY A 103 -9.24 -0.62 14.16
C GLY A 103 -9.41 -0.12 12.73
N ALA A 104 -9.98 1.07 12.54
CA ALA A 104 -10.17 1.67 11.21
C ALA A 104 -8.84 1.88 10.47
N GLN A 105 -7.77 2.28 11.17
CA GLN A 105 -6.44 2.42 10.57
C GLN A 105 -5.88 1.07 10.10
N ASN A 106 -5.99 0.04 10.93
CA ASN A 106 -5.53 -1.31 10.58
C ASN A 106 -6.33 -1.92 9.42
N VAL A 107 -7.64 -1.70 9.39
CA VAL A 107 -8.54 -2.09 8.29
C VAL A 107 -8.12 -1.37 7.02
N MET A 108 -7.95 -0.04 7.04
CA MET A 108 -7.55 0.71 5.86
C MET A 108 -6.20 0.24 5.30
N SER A 109 -5.19 0.07 6.15
CA SER A 109 -3.87 -0.43 5.74
C SER A 109 -3.93 -1.85 5.16
N THR A 110 -4.73 -2.74 5.76
CA THR A 110 -4.82 -4.13 5.31
C THR A 110 -5.56 -4.27 3.97
N PHE A 111 -6.64 -3.51 3.77
CA PHE A 111 -7.47 -3.62 2.56
C PHE A 111 -6.99 -2.73 1.41
N PHE A 112 -6.36 -1.58 1.70
CA PHE A 112 -5.91 -0.62 0.67
C PHE A 112 -4.38 -0.54 0.50
N GLY A 113 -3.59 -0.91 1.51
CA GLY A 113 -2.11 -0.87 1.43
C GLY A 113 -1.47 -2.10 0.76
N ARG A 114 -2.17 -3.23 0.67
CA ARG A 114 -1.67 -4.44 -0.01
C ARG A 114 -1.76 -4.40 -1.54
N GLY A 115 -2.47 -3.42 -2.12
CA GLY A 115 -2.44 -3.18 -3.57
C GLY A 115 -1.05 -2.75 -4.08
N ALA A 116 -0.18 -2.27 -3.19
CA ALA A 116 1.17 -1.78 -3.51
C ALA A 116 2.28 -2.84 -3.38
N GLU A 117 1.99 -4.08 -2.95
CA GLU A 117 3.02 -5.12 -2.76
C GLU A 117 3.80 -5.42 -4.04
N ILE A 118 3.13 -5.41 -5.19
CA ILE A 118 3.77 -5.65 -6.49
C ILE A 118 4.73 -4.50 -6.86
N ALA A 119 4.41 -3.26 -6.48
CA ALA A 119 5.27 -2.10 -6.69
C ALA A 119 6.49 -2.11 -5.75
N ALA A 120 6.32 -2.53 -4.50
CA ALA A 120 7.42 -2.64 -3.54
C ALA A 120 8.46 -3.70 -3.95
N LEU A 121 8.01 -4.85 -4.49
CA LEU A 121 8.90 -5.87 -5.05
C LEU A 121 9.67 -5.35 -6.28
N GLN A 122 9.07 -4.45 -7.05
CA GLN A 122 9.70 -3.82 -8.21
C GLN A 122 10.73 -2.76 -7.81
N ASP A 123 10.48 -1.97 -6.77
CA ASP A 123 11.46 -1.00 -6.25
C ASP A 123 12.67 -1.67 -5.61
N VAL A 124 12.48 -2.78 -4.91
CA VAL A 124 13.60 -3.59 -4.38
C VAL A 124 14.42 -4.19 -5.53
N SER A 125 13.77 -4.72 -6.57
CA SER A 125 14.44 -5.28 -7.75
C SER A 125 15.24 -4.22 -8.53
N THR A 126 14.67 -3.04 -8.76
CA THR A 126 15.36 -1.95 -9.48
C THR A 126 16.51 -1.35 -8.66
N THR A 127 16.36 -1.25 -7.34
CA THR A 127 17.43 -0.80 -6.44
C THR A 127 18.58 -1.82 -6.40
N GLN A 128 18.27 -3.13 -6.34
CA GLN A 128 19.28 -4.19 -6.43
C GLN A 128 20.05 -4.17 -7.76
N LEU A 129 19.34 -4.03 -8.88
CA LEU A 129 19.98 -3.93 -10.20
C LEU A 129 20.89 -2.71 -10.32
N ARG A 130 20.52 -1.56 -9.72
CA ARG A 130 21.36 -0.36 -9.69
C ARG A 130 22.63 -0.56 -8.86
N HIS A 131 22.55 -1.23 -7.72
CA HIS A 131 23.72 -1.53 -6.90
C HIS A 131 24.68 -2.50 -7.61
N ILE A 132 24.16 -3.52 -8.29
CA ILE A 132 24.97 -4.45 -9.08
C ILE A 132 25.61 -3.74 -10.28
N ALA A 133 24.86 -2.89 -11.00
CA ALA A 133 25.39 -2.12 -12.12
C ALA A 133 26.48 -1.13 -11.68
N ALA A 134 26.32 -0.45 -10.55
CA ALA A 134 27.34 0.43 -9.98
C ALA A 134 28.60 -0.35 -9.54
N ALA A 135 28.41 -1.51 -8.92
CA ALA A 135 29.52 -2.40 -8.54
C ALA A 135 30.29 -2.93 -9.76
N LEU A 136 29.61 -3.23 -10.86
CA LEU A 136 30.25 -3.65 -12.12
C LEU A 136 30.95 -2.48 -12.83
N ALA A 137 30.34 -1.28 -12.85
CA ALA A 137 30.96 -0.08 -13.43
C ALA A 137 32.27 0.29 -12.72
N SER A 138 32.31 0.16 -11.38
CA SER A 138 33.52 0.39 -10.59
C SER A 138 34.63 -0.65 -10.80
N ARG A 139 34.32 -1.79 -11.44
CA ARG A 139 35.30 -2.85 -11.74
C ARG A 139 35.83 -2.78 -13.18
N VAL A 140 35.26 -1.94 -14.02
CA VAL A 140 35.64 -1.76 -15.44
C VAL A 140 36.46 -0.48 -15.66
N ALA A 141 36.44 0.46 -14.70
CA ALA A 141 37.34 1.61 -14.62
C ALA A 141 38.61 1.28 -13.84
#